data_AF-A0A1J8Q767-F1
#
_entry.id   AF-A0A1J8Q767-F1
#
_cell.length_a   1.000
_cell.length_b   1.000
_cell.length_c   1.000
_cell.angle_alpha   90.00
_cell.angle_beta   90.00
_cell.angle_gamma   90.00
#
_symmetry.space_group_name_H-M   'P 1'
#
loop_
_entity.id
_entity.type
_entity.pdbx_description
1 polymer ?
#
loop_
_entity_poly.entity_id
_entity_poly.type
_entity_poly.pdbx_seq_one_letter_code
_entity_poly.pdbx_strand_id
1 'polypeptide(L)'
;MFPSDALSFATLPSRPFSAQSQYAPAAHVPLIKSPGLRVPPPVHLPPDIHPLPDSVIPYFAYPYTLEPHILTVESSRRTTLAAHTTRRETYIRARDEEHDRRKREVLRRVAPGFDPAAPLVPLRATHSEPGTGEIKKDVMDDLVDQLARMDKDI
;
A
#
# COMPACT_ATOMS: atom_id res chain seq x y z
N MET A 1 -71.82 -1.24 -6.37
CA MET A 1 -71.71 -1.02 -7.83
C MET A 1 -70.76 0.14 -8.05
N PHE A 2 -69.47 -0.16 -8.20
CA PHE A 2 -68.43 0.78 -8.63
C PHE A 2 -67.48 -0.02 -9.53
N PRO A 3 -67.19 0.42 -10.76
CA PRO A 3 -66.47 -0.37 -11.73
C PRO A 3 -64.95 -0.29 -11.56
N SER A 4 -64.30 -1.34 -12.05
CA SER A 4 -62.88 -1.65 -11.99
C SER A 4 -62.00 -0.68 -12.78
N ASP A 5 -60.97 -0.15 -12.13
CA ASP A 5 -59.83 0.47 -12.81
C ASP A 5 -58.88 -0.62 -13.32
N ALA A 6 -58.90 -0.84 -14.63
CA ALA A 6 -57.90 -1.60 -15.35
C ALA A 6 -56.68 -0.70 -15.64
N LEU A 7 -55.62 -0.85 -14.86
CA LEU A 7 -54.33 -0.23 -15.15
C LEU A 7 -53.66 -0.99 -16.30
N SER A 8 -53.74 -0.40 -17.49
CA SER A 8 -53.01 -0.78 -18.69
C SER A 8 -51.52 -0.44 -18.51
N PHE A 9 -50.68 -1.46 -18.36
CA PHE A 9 -49.24 -1.28 -18.47
C PHE A 9 -48.80 -1.42 -19.94
N ALA A 10 -48.28 -0.30 -20.44
CA ALA A 10 -47.69 -0.05 -21.74
C ALA A 10 -46.93 -1.23 -22.38
N THR A 11 -47.45 -1.70 -23.51
CA THR A 11 -46.67 -2.40 -24.54
C THR A 11 -45.63 -1.44 -25.11
N LEU A 12 -44.34 -1.70 -24.87
CA LEU A 12 -43.26 -1.00 -25.55
C LEU A 12 -43.30 -1.34 -27.05
N PRO A 13 -43.21 -0.38 -27.97
CA PRO A 13 -43.08 -0.69 -29.39
C PRO A 13 -41.70 -1.31 -29.63
N SER A 14 -41.68 -2.60 -29.95
CA SER A 14 -40.57 -3.24 -30.65
C SER A 14 -40.33 -2.45 -31.94
N ARG A 15 -39.26 -1.64 -31.98
CA ARG A 15 -38.76 -1.05 -33.22
C ARG A 15 -38.43 -2.20 -34.17
N PRO A 16 -39.05 -2.30 -35.36
CA PRO A 16 -38.48 -3.16 -36.38
C PRO A 16 -37.13 -2.55 -36.75
N PHE A 17 -36.05 -3.30 -36.56
CA PHE A 17 -34.73 -2.95 -37.06
C PHE A 17 -34.79 -3.04 -38.60
N SER A 18 -35.36 -2.02 -39.25
CA SER A 18 -35.29 -1.84 -40.70
C SER A 18 -33.93 -1.23 -41.04
N ALA A 19 -32.88 -2.00 -40.83
CA ALA A 19 -31.63 -1.83 -41.53
C ALA A 19 -31.54 -3.04 -42.45
N GLN A 20 -31.60 -2.81 -43.76
CA GLN A 20 -31.25 -3.83 -44.76
C GLN A 20 -29.82 -4.26 -44.46
N SER A 21 -29.68 -5.33 -43.67
CA SER A 21 -28.40 -5.92 -43.32
C SER A 21 -27.70 -6.24 -44.64
N GLN A 22 -26.46 -5.82 -44.83
CA GLN A 22 -25.65 -6.14 -46.02
C GLN A 22 -25.58 -7.66 -46.28
N TYR A 23 -25.85 -8.47 -45.25
CA TYR A 23 -25.91 -9.93 -45.31
C TYR A 23 -27.31 -10.50 -45.58
N ALA A 24 -28.33 -9.67 -45.80
CA ALA A 24 -29.68 -10.12 -46.19
C ALA A 24 -29.69 -10.96 -47.49
N PRO A 25 -28.89 -10.64 -48.53
CA PRO A 25 -28.76 -11.51 -49.70
C PRO A 25 -28.08 -12.86 -49.38
N ALA A 26 -27.21 -12.89 -48.36
CA ALA A 26 -26.50 -14.09 -47.92
C ALA A 26 -27.38 -15.05 -47.09
N ALA A 27 -28.52 -14.56 -46.55
CA ALA A 27 -29.47 -15.39 -45.81
C ALA A 27 -30.18 -16.44 -46.70
N HIS A 28 -30.18 -16.26 -48.02
CA HIS A 28 -30.79 -17.18 -48.99
C HIS A 28 -29.76 -18.04 -49.73
N VAL A 29 -28.48 -17.93 -49.36
CA VAL A 29 -27.44 -18.82 -49.89
C VAL A 29 -27.63 -20.20 -49.26
N PRO A 30 -27.78 -21.28 -50.06
CA PRO A 30 -27.92 -22.63 -49.51
C PRO A 30 -26.60 -23.00 -48.82
N LEU A 31 -26.59 -22.90 -47.49
CA LEU A 31 -25.46 -23.33 -46.68
C LEU A 31 -25.37 -24.86 -46.76
N ILE A 32 -24.35 -25.35 -47.48
CA ILE A 32 -23.99 -26.77 -47.46
C ILE A 32 -23.42 -27.06 -46.07
N LYS A 33 -24.27 -27.52 -45.15
CA LYS A 33 -23.82 -27.98 -43.84
C LYS A 33 -22.97 -29.23 -44.04
N SER A 34 -21.73 -29.20 -43.56
CA SER A 34 -20.93 -30.42 -43.57
C SER A 34 -21.61 -31.47 -42.67
N PRO A 35 -21.70 -32.74 -43.08
CA PRO A 35 -22.37 -33.78 -42.30
C PRO A 35 -21.69 -34.05 -40.94
N GLY A 36 -20.48 -33.51 -40.73
CA GLY A 36 -19.77 -33.52 -39.44
C GLY A 36 -20.12 -32.36 -38.50
N LEU A 37 -20.86 -31.34 -38.95
CA LEU A 37 -21.29 -30.21 -38.13
C LEU A 37 -22.62 -30.53 -37.44
N ARG A 38 -22.53 -31.22 -36.30
CA ARG A 38 -23.66 -31.36 -35.38
C ARG A 38 -23.61 -30.23 -34.36
N VAL A 39 -24.66 -29.43 -34.30
CA VAL A 39 -24.82 -28.45 -33.22
C VAL A 39 -25.00 -29.24 -31.93
N PRO A 40 -24.16 -29.03 -30.89
CA PRO A 40 -24.35 -29.67 -29.61
C PRO A 40 -25.75 -29.35 -29.04
N PRO A 41 -26.40 -30.32 -28.37
CA PRO A 41 -27.68 -30.05 -27.72
C PRO A 41 -27.50 -28.94 -26.67
N PRO A 42 -28.50 -28.05 -26.52
CA PRO A 42 -28.44 -27.00 -25.51
C PRO A 42 -28.33 -27.63 -24.11
N VAL A 43 -27.53 -27.01 -23.26
CA VAL A 43 -27.34 -27.45 -21.87
C VAL A 43 -28.64 -27.21 -21.11
N HIS A 44 -29.26 -28.27 -20.62
CA HIS A 44 -30.42 -28.20 -19.74
C HIS A 44 -29.96 -28.11 -18.29
N LEU A 45 -30.24 -26.98 -17.63
CA LEU A 45 -30.07 -26.85 -16.19
C LEU A 45 -31.21 -27.60 -15.49
N PRO A 46 -30.92 -28.42 -14.45
CA PRO A 46 -31.97 -29.08 -13.68
C PRO A 46 -32.95 -28.06 -13.09
N PRO A 47 -34.27 -28.31 -13.17
CA PRO A 47 -35.28 -27.44 -12.58
C PRO A 47 -35.42 -27.74 -11.08
N ASP A 48 -34.35 -27.55 -10.31
CA ASP A 48 -34.48 -27.34 -8.86
C ASP A 48 -33.19 -26.71 -8.32
N ILE A 49 -32.97 -25.45 -8.70
CA ILE A 49 -32.16 -24.58 -7.88
C ILE A 49 -33.18 -23.94 -6.96
N HIS A 50 -33.35 -24.46 -5.75
CA HIS A 50 -34.01 -23.72 -4.69
C HIS A 50 -33.47 -22.29 -4.74
N PRO A 51 -34.34 -21.26 -4.79
CA PRO A 51 -33.86 -19.89 -4.93
C PRO A 51 -32.79 -19.67 -3.87
N LEU A 52 -31.64 -19.13 -4.30
CA LEU A 52 -30.55 -18.85 -3.38
C LEU A 52 -31.16 -18.02 -2.23
N PRO A 53 -31.05 -18.48 -0.98
CA PRO A 53 -31.65 -17.78 0.14
C PRO A 53 -31.07 -16.37 0.19
N ASP A 54 -31.91 -15.40 0.56
CA ASP A 54 -31.52 -13.98 0.66
C ASP A 54 -30.27 -13.75 1.52
N SER A 55 -29.99 -14.69 2.42
CA SER A 55 -28.77 -14.74 3.20
C SER A 55 -28.29 -16.18 3.39
N VAL A 56 -26.98 -16.39 3.20
CA VAL A 56 -26.29 -17.64 3.51
C VAL A 56 -25.93 -17.77 5.00
N ILE A 57 -26.14 -16.71 5.79
CA ILE A 57 -25.83 -16.66 7.22
C ILE A 57 -26.47 -17.81 8.02
N PRO A 58 -27.74 -18.19 7.80
CA PRO A 58 -28.37 -19.30 8.54
C PRO A 58 -27.74 -20.67 8.27
N TYR A 59 -26.97 -20.83 7.20
CA TYR A 59 -26.29 -22.07 6.84
C TYR A 59 -24.90 -22.20 7.47
N PHE A 60 -24.38 -21.12 8.05
CA PHE A 60 -23.15 -21.19 8.83
C PHE A 60 -23.46 -21.76 10.23
N ALA A 61 -23.38 -23.08 10.33
CA ALA A 61 -23.51 -23.81 11.61
C ALA A 61 -22.35 -23.55 12.60
N TYR A 62 -21.29 -22.85 12.16
CA TYR A 62 -20.15 -22.48 13.00
C TYR A 62 -20.13 -20.97 13.29
N PRO A 63 -20.37 -20.55 14.54
CA PRO A 63 -20.28 -19.14 14.95
C PRO A 63 -18.84 -18.64 15.08
N TYR A 64 -17.83 -19.46 14.74
CA TYR A 64 -16.42 -19.07 14.82
C TYR A 64 -15.99 -18.42 13.50
N THR A 65 -16.36 -17.16 13.31
CA THR A 65 -15.66 -16.32 12.33
C THR A 65 -14.22 -16.15 12.81
N LEU A 66 -13.25 -16.16 11.89
CA LEU A 66 -11.84 -16.00 12.26
C LEU A 66 -11.52 -14.58 12.77
N GLU A 67 -12.46 -13.63 12.62
CA GLU A 67 -12.27 -12.23 12.99
C GLU A 67 -11.85 -12.01 14.45
N PRO A 68 -12.58 -12.47 15.49
CA PRO A 68 -12.18 -12.24 16.88
C PRO A 68 -10.78 -12.77 17.19
N HIS A 69 -10.41 -13.92 16.62
CA HIS A 69 -9.07 -14.48 16.79
C HIS A 69 -8.00 -13.61 16.10
N ILE A 70 -8.24 -13.22 14.85
CA ILE A 70 -7.30 -12.38 14.07
C ILE A 70 -7.14 -11.01 14.74
N LEU A 71 -8.22 -10.38 15.21
CA LEU A 71 -8.18 -9.08 15.89
C LEU A 71 -7.36 -9.15 17.19
N THR A 72 -7.50 -10.23 17.95
CA THR A 72 -6.72 -10.45 19.18
C THR A 72 -5.25 -10.67 18.87
N VAL A 73 -4.93 -11.50 17.87
CA VAL A 73 -3.54 -11.77 17.46
C VAL A 73 -2.88 -10.50 16.90
N GLU A 74 -3.54 -9.79 16.00
CA GLU A 74 -2.99 -8.58 15.39
C GLU A 74 -2.84 -7.42 16.39
N SER A 75 -3.76 -7.27 17.35
CA SER A 75 -3.59 -6.28 18.42
C SER A 75 -2.35 -6.58 19.27
N SER A 76 -2.17 -7.84 19.69
CA SER A 76 -0.98 -8.25 20.45
C SER A 76 0.32 -8.01 19.68
N ARG A 77 0.33 -8.30 18.38
CA ARG A 77 1.46 -8.08 17.48
C ARG A 77 1.81 -6.59 17.34
N ARG A 78 0.80 -5.73 17.18
CA ARG A 78 1.00 -4.28 17.08
C ARG A 78 1.59 -3.71 18.36
N THR A 79 1.13 -4.17 19.53
CA THR A 79 1.66 -3.72 20.82
C THR A 79 3.12 -4.11 21.00
N THR A 80 3.53 -5.33 20.62
CA THR A 80 4.94 -5.75 20.74
C THR A 80 5.86 -4.97 19.82
N LEU A 81 5.43 -4.72 18.58
CA LEU A 81 6.18 -3.89 17.64
C LEU A 81 6.32 -2.45 18.15
N ALA A 82 5.23 -1.84 18.61
CA ALA A 82 5.24 -0.48 19.16
C ALA A 82 6.16 -0.36 20.39
N ALA A 83 6.11 -1.34 21.30
CA ALA A 83 7.02 -1.37 22.45
C ALA A 83 8.49 -1.47 22.02
N HIS A 84 8.78 -2.26 20.98
CA HIS A 84 10.13 -2.41 20.46
C HIS A 84 10.63 -1.15 19.74
N THR A 85 9.78 -0.49 18.95
CA THR A 85 10.14 0.78 18.29
C THR A 85 10.39 1.88 19.31
N THR A 86 9.52 2.06 20.30
CA THR A 86 9.72 3.03 21.37
C THR A 86 11.01 2.76 22.15
N ARG A 87 11.31 1.49 22.48
CA ARG A 87 12.56 1.14 23.17
C ARG A 87 13.80 1.44 22.31
N ARG A 88 13.73 1.22 21.01
CA ARG A 88 14.82 1.54 20.08
C ARG A 88 15.02 3.05 19.95
N GLU A 89 13.94 3.79 19.76
CA GLU A 89 13.96 5.26 19.61
C GLU A 89 14.50 5.94 20.87
N THR A 90 14.03 5.51 22.04
CA THR A 90 14.53 6.02 23.33
C THR A 90 16.01 5.73 23.52
N TYR A 91 16.50 4.55 23.12
CA TYR A 91 17.92 4.21 23.19
C TYR A 91 18.78 5.07 22.26
N ILE A 92 18.36 5.24 21.00
CA ILE A 92 19.08 6.08 20.03
C ILE A 92 19.13 7.52 20.54
N ARG A 93 17.98 8.07 20.95
CA ARG A 93 17.89 9.41 21.49
C ARG A 93 18.80 9.62 22.71
N ALA A 94 18.83 8.67 23.64
CA ALA A 94 19.70 8.76 24.81
C ALA A 94 21.20 8.76 24.45
N ARG A 95 21.59 8.03 23.38
CA ARG A 95 22.96 8.05 22.87
C ARG A 95 23.32 9.37 22.20
N ASP A 96 22.40 9.93 21.42
CA ASP A 96 22.61 11.21 20.76
C ASP A 96 22.72 12.35 21.78
N GLU A 97 21.85 12.36 22.80
CA GLU A 97 21.90 13.34 23.89
C GLU A 97 23.21 13.25 24.69
N GLU A 98 23.72 12.04 24.95
CA GLU A 98 25.01 11.84 25.61
C GLU A 98 26.16 12.39 24.76
N HIS A 99 26.14 12.12 23.46
CA HIS A 99 27.16 12.59 22.53
C HIS A 99 27.15 14.12 22.42
N ASP A 100 25.97 14.71 22.32
CA ASP A 100 25.78 16.16 22.31
C ASP A 100 26.22 16.79 23.62
N ARG A 101 25.92 16.17 24.76
CA ARG A 101 26.38 16.66 26.08
C ARG A 101 27.90 16.66 26.15
N ARG A 102 28.56 15.59 25.73
CA ARG A 102 30.04 15.52 25.67
C ARG A 102 30.62 16.59 24.76
N LYS A 103 30.06 16.77 23.56
CA LYS A 103 30.48 17.83 22.63
C LYS A 103 30.37 19.21 23.26
N ARG A 104 29.23 19.51 23.91
CA ARG A 104 29.01 20.79 24.61
C ARG A 104 29.99 20.98 25.77
N GLU A 105 30.26 19.94 26.55
CA GLU A 105 31.23 19.99 27.65
C GLU A 105 32.66 20.19 27.17
N VAL A 106 33.08 19.50 26.11
CA VAL A 106 34.40 19.68 25.48
C VAL A 106 34.52 21.10 24.93
N LEU A 107 33.51 21.58 24.21
CA LEU A 107 33.50 22.94 23.67
C LEU A 107 33.58 23.99 24.80
N ARG A 108 32.84 23.79 25.90
CA ARG A 108 32.90 24.65 27.08
C ARG A 108 34.29 24.67 27.74
N ARG A 109 35.05 23.57 27.67
CA ARG A 109 36.44 23.51 28.17
C ARG A 109 37.41 24.21 27.22
N VAL A 110 37.28 23.99 25.91
CA VAL A 110 38.19 24.53 24.88
C VAL A 110 37.99 26.04 24.71
N ALA A 111 36.75 26.51 24.73
CA ALA A 111 36.40 27.92 24.56
C ALA A 111 35.32 28.33 25.58
N PRO A 112 35.70 28.72 26.80
CA PRO A 112 34.77 29.23 27.80
C PRO A 112 34.04 30.47 27.27
N GLY A 113 32.71 30.43 27.22
CA GLY A 113 31.87 31.53 26.71
C GLY A 113 31.57 31.50 25.22
N PHE A 114 32.09 30.52 24.47
CA PHE A 114 31.72 30.30 23.07
C PHE A 114 30.40 29.52 22.98
N ASP A 115 29.41 30.10 22.29
CA ASP A 115 28.14 29.45 21.98
C ASP A 115 28.08 29.14 20.48
N PRO A 116 28.03 27.86 20.07
CA PRO A 116 27.96 27.50 18.65
C PRO A 116 26.63 27.90 17.98
N ALA A 117 25.60 28.23 18.76
CA ALA A 117 24.32 28.73 18.23
C ALA A 117 24.30 30.25 18.05
N ALA A 118 25.23 30.98 18.67
CA ALA A 118 25.33 32.42 18.54
C ALA A 118 26.08 32.79 17.24
N PRO A 119 25.59 33.75 16.45
CA PRO A 119 26.30 34.22 15.27
C PRO A 119 27.61 34.89 15.68
N LEU A 120 28.73 34.49 15.04
CA LEU A 120 30.05 35.05 15.31
C LEU A 120 30.09 36.50 14.81
N VAL A 121 30.22 37.44 15.75
CA VAL A 121 30.42 38.85 15.43
C VAL A 121 31.93 39.10 15.32
N PRO A 122 32.45 39.51 14.15
CA PRO A 122 33.89 39.73 13.98
C PRO A 122 34.34 40.91 14.83
N LEU A 123 35.09 40.62 15.90
CA LEU A 123 35.91 41.60 16.59
C LEU A 123 37.19 41.76 15.78
N ARG A 124 37.57 42.99 15.43
CA ARG A 124 38.85 43.27 14.75
C ARG A 124 39.99 42.85 15.67
N ALA A 125 40.54 41.66 15.43
CA ALA A 125 41.67 41.11 16.17
C ALA A 125 42.95 41.21 15.33
N THR A 126 43.95 41.90 15.88
CA THR A 126 45.34 41.86 15.46
C THR A 126 45.94 40.50 15.84
N HIS A 127 46.25 39.68 14.83
CA HIS A 127 47.10 38.48 14.79
C HIS A 127 47.51 37.78 16.12
N SER A 128 46.95 36.59 16.37
CA SER A 128 47.68 35.47 16.98
C SER A 128 47.05 34.13 16.55
N GLU A 129 47.85 33.26 15.94
CA GLU A 129 47.48 31.96 15.35
C GLU A 129 47.51 30.83 16.39
N PRO A 130 46.55 29.88 16.39
CA PRO A 130 46.74 28.59 17.07
C PRO A 130 46.69 27.38 16.12
N GLY A 131 47.80 26.64 16.13
CA GLY A 131 47.97 25.18 16.03
C GLY A 131 46.95 24.32 15.29
N THR A 132 47.36 23.84 14.11
CA THR A 132 46.81 22.71 13.34
C THR A 132 46.80 21.42 14.18
N GLY A 133 45.61 20.95 14.57
CA GLY A 133 45.41 19.63 15.17
C GLY A 133 45.17 18.57 14.09
N GLU A 134 45.95 17.48 14.14
CA GLU A 134 45.82 16.31 13.29
C GLU A 134 44.39 15.72 13.34
N ILE A 135 43.71 15.72 12.19
CA ILE A 135 42.41 15.09 11.99
C ILE A 135 42.65 13.58 11.92
N LYS A 136 42.31 12.86 13.00
CA LYS A 136 42.23 11.40 13.00
C LYS A 136 41.09 11.01 12.06
N LYS A 137 41.40 10.25 11.01
CA LYS A 137 40.42 9.73 10.04
C LYS A 137 39.22 9.14 10.78
N ASP A 138 38.02 9.63 10.46
CA ASP A 138 36.79 9.20 11.11
C ASP A 138 36.43 7.79 10.63
N VAL A 139 35.87 6.98 11.53
CA VAL A 139 35.42 5.61 11.24
C VAL A 139 34.43 5.56 10.06
N MET A 140 33.73 6.66 9.81
CA MET A 140 32.82 6.80 8.67
C MET A 140 33.57 6.88 7.34
N ASP A 141 34.78 7.46 7.30
CA ASP A 141 35.60 7.51 6.09
C ASP A 141 36.11 6.11 5.71
N ASP A 142 36.52 5.31 6.70
CA ASP A 142 36.92 3.91 6.48
C ASP A 142 35.76 3.06 5.93
N LEU A 143 34.53 3.30 6.41
CA LEU A 143 33.34 2.60 5.92
C LEU A 143 32.96 3.01 4.49
N VAL A 144 33.09 4.30 4.16
CA VAL A 144 32.87 4.82 2.81
C VAL A 144 33.90 4.26 1.83
N ASP A 145 35.17 4.20 2.24
CA ASP A 145 36.23 3.58 1.45
C ASP A 145 35.99 2.08 1.24
N GLN A 146 35.49 1.37 2.26
CA GLN A 146 35.13 -0.04 2.15
C GLN A 146 33.97 -0.28 1.18
N LEU A 147 32.96 0.59 1.17
CA LEU A 147 31.81 0.50 0.26
C LEU A 147 32.23 0.80 -1.20
N ALA A 148 33.03 1.85 -1.40
CA ALA A 148 33.55 2.22 -2.72
C ALA A 148 34.44 1.14 -3.33
N ARG A 149 35.08 0.32 -2.50
CA ARG A 149 35.85 -0.85 -2.94
C ARG A 149 34.94 -1.98 -3.43
N MET A 150 33.82 -2.25 -2.76
CA MET A 150 32.88 -3.31 -3.14
C MET A 150 32.16 -3.01 -4.45
N ASP A 151 31.82 -1.74 -4.71
CA ASP A 151 31.17 -1.32 -5.96
C ASP A 151 32.10 -1.39 -7.19
N LYS A 152 33.42 -1.48 -6.99
CA LYS A 152 34.41 -1.61 -8.08
C LYS A 152 34.61 -3.06 -8.56
N ASP A 153 34.17 -4.03 -7.77
CA ASP A 153 34.36 -5.47 -8.03
C ASP A 153 33.11 -6.14 -8.64
N ILE A 154 32.15 -5.33 -9.13
CA ILE A 154 30.95 -5.72 -9.90
C ILE A 154 31.05 -5.15 -11.31
#